data_AF-A0AAV8WES8-F1
#
_entry.id   AF-A0AAV8WES8-F1
#
_cell.length_a   1.000
_cell.length_b   1.000
_cell.length_c   1.000
_cell.angle_alpha   90.00
_cell.angle_beta   90.00
_cell.angle_gamma   90.00
#
_symmetry.space_group_name_H-M   'P 1'
#
loop_
_entity.id
_entity.type
_entity.pdbx_description
1 polymer ?
#
loop_
_entity_poly.entity_id
_entity_poly.type
_entity_poly.pdbx_seq_one_letter_code
_entity_poly.pdbx_strand_id
1 'polypeptide(L)' 'MSLPGAATKLSLPGPLKSIGKKQIEIASQWLGSGIAFGTTAGLGVCYFTDWKVVLQYLPYYNGKFKEAEE' A
#
# COMPACT_ATOMS: atom_id res chain seq x y z
N MET A 1 26.22 17.98 -42.50
CA MET A 1 25.39 18.94 -41.74
C MET A 1 24.49 18.12 -40.82
N SER A 2 24.75 18.22 -39.50
CA SER A 2 23.97 17.81 -38.30
C SER A 2 23.10 16.53 -38.33
N LEU A 3 23.65 15.36 -37.93
CA LEU A 3 23.48 14.66 -36.62
C LEU A 3 22.08 14.08 -36.29
N PRO A 4 21.97 12.75 -36.02
CA PRO A 4 20.77 12.11 -35.50
C PRO A 4 20.65 12.38 -34.00
N GLY A 5 20.13 13.56 -33.65
CA GLY A 5 20.07 14.07 -32.28
C GLY A 5 18.64 14.19 -31.77
N ALA A 6 18.03 13.08 -31.38
CA ALA A 6 16.89 13.09 -30.45
C ALA A 6 16.71 11.74 -29.74
N ALA A 7 17.82 11.02 -29.49
CA ALA A 7 17.84 10.11 -28.36
C ALA A 7 17.68 11.00 -27.12
N THR A 8 16.44 11.14 -26.65
CA THR A 8 16.07 11.75 -25.38
C THR A 8 16.74 10.94 -24.28
N LYS A 9 18.05 11.17 -24.10
CA LYS A 9 18.76 10.96 -22.85
C LYS A 9 18.04 11.85 -21.86
N LEU A 10 17.03 11.29 -21.21
CA LEU A 10 16.51 11.81 -19.97
C LEU A 10 17.68 11.70 -18.98
N SER A 11 18.45 12.77 -18.92
CA SER A 11 19.53 12.98 -17.96
C SER A 11 18.86 13.11 -16.60
N LEU A 12 18.58 11.97 -15.98
CA LEU A 12 18.06 11.90 -14.63
C LEU A 12 19.21 12.28 -13.68
N PRO A 13 19.04 13.31 -12.84
CA PRO A 13 20.12 13.82 -11.98
C PRO A 13 20.61 12.76 -10.99
N GLY A 14 21.91 12.86 -10.68
CA GLY A 14 22.78 11.89 -9.98
C GLY A 14 22.14 10.88 -9.02
N PRO A 15 21.34 11.25 -8.00
CA PRO A 15 20.90 10.30 -6.97
C PRO A 15 19.82 9.31 -7.43
N LEU A 16 19.05 9.61 -8.48
CA LEU A 16 17.90 8.79 -8.90
C LEU A 16 18.28 7.57 -9.74
N LYS A 17 19.49 7.53 -10.30
CA LYS A 17 19.94 6.42 -11.18
C LYS A 17 20.30 5.14 -10.40
N SER A 18 20.73 5.27 -9.14
CA SER A 18 21.06 4.13 -8.26
C SER A 18 19.81 3.48 -7.65
N ILE A 19 18.70 4.22 -7.61
CA ILE A 19 17.44 3.84 -6.99
C ILE A 19 16.60 2.92 -7.89
N GLY A 20 16.80 2.95 -9.21
CA GLY A 20 15.76 2.50 -10.14
C GLY A 20 15.59 0.98 -10.37
N LYS A 21 16.54 0.10 -10.04
CA LYS A 21 16.41 -1.33 -10.38
C LYS A 21 16.57 -2.24 -9.17
N LYS A 22 17.72 -2.17 -8.52
CA LYS A 22 18.03 -2.98 -7.33
C LYS A 22 17.08 -2.72 -6.17
N GLN A 23 16.64 -1.47 -5.98
CA GLN A 23 15.74 -1.13 -4.88
C GLN A 23 14.29 -1.52 -5.16
N ILE A 24 13.86 -1.51 -6.42
CA ILE A 24 12.55 -2.04 -6.83
C ILE A 24 12.53 -3.57 -6.67
N GLU A 25 13.62 -4.25 -7.04
CA GLU A 25 13.77 -5.69 -6.84
C GLU A 25 13.71 -6.05 -5.34
N ILE A 26 14.46 -5.34 -4.50
CA ILE A 26 14.39 -5.52 -3.04
C ILE A 26 12.99 -5.19 -2.52
N ALA A 27 12.39 -4.07 -2.90
CA ALA A 27 11.03 -3.70 -2.47
C ALA A 27 9.99 -4.76 -2.87
N SER A 28 10.15 -5.39 -4.04
CA SER A 28 9.28 -6.48 -4.46
C SER A 28 9.42 -7.72 -3.58
N GLN A 29 10.62 -8.02 -3.07
CA GLN A 29 10.84 -9.12 -2.14
C GLN A 29 10.21 -8.86 -0.76
N TRP A 30 10.18 -7.59 -0.32
CA TRP A 30 9.52 -7.18 0.92
C TRP A 30 8.03 -6.90 0.76
N LEU A 31 7.47 -6.99 -0.44
CA LEU A 31 6.06 -6.70 -0.69
C LEU A 31 5.15 -7.66 0.08
N GLY A 32 5.47 -8.96 0.09
CA GLY A 32 4.68 -9.96 0.80
C GLY A 32 4.64 -9.73 2.31
N SER A 33 5.79 -9.42 2.93
CA SER A 33 5.85 -9.09 4.36
C SER A 33 5.21 -7.75 4.66
N GLY A 34 5.39 -6.74 3.80
CA GLY A 34 4.72 -5.44 3.89
C GLY A 34 3.19 -5.56 3.86
N ILE A 35 2.65 -6.42 3.00
CA ILE A 35 1.22 -6.73 2.96
C ILE A 35 0.78 -7.43 4.25
N ALA A 36 1.53 -8.44 4.71
CA ALA A 36 1.18 -9.20 5.92
C ALA A 36 1.15 -8.31 7.18
N PHE A 37 2.20 -7.51 7.39
CA PHE A 37 2.27 -6.57 8.52
C PHE A 37 1.26 -5.44 8.37
N GLY A 38 1.08 -4.88 7.16
CA GLY A 38 0.08 -3.84 6.91
C GLY A 38 -1.34 -4.32 7.16
N THR A 39 -1.67 -5.53 6.72
CA THR A 39 -2.99 -6.15 6.96
C THR A 39 -3.20 -6.43 8.44
N THR A 40 -2.20 -6.99 9.12
CA THR A 40 -2.28 -7.31 10.56
C THR A 40 -2.40 -6.04 11.41
N ALA A 41 -1.61 -5.01 11.10
CA ALA A 41 -1.69 -3.71 11.79
C ALA A 41 -3.04 -3.03 11.51
N GLY A 42 -3.52 -3.07 10.27
CA GLY A 42 -4.85 -2.57 9.91
C GLY A 42 -5.97 -3.27 10.69
N LEU A 43 -5.94 -4.61 10.75
CA LEU A 43 -6.87 -5.40 11.56
C LEU A 43 -6.77 -5.09 13.05
N GLY A 44 -5.55 -4.92 13.58
CA GLY A 44 -5.33 -4.52 14.98
C GLY A 44 -5.95 -3.16 15.29
N VAL A 45 -5.78 -2.16 14.40
CA VAL A 45 -6.42 -0.85 14.54
C VAL A 45 -7.94 -0.99 14.45
N CYS A 46 -8.47 -1.77 13.50
CA CYS A 46 -9.91 -2.04 13.41
C CYS A 46 -10.47 -2.64 14.70
N TYR A 47 -9.72 -3.55 15.34
CA TYR A 47 -10.11 -4.21 16.58
C TYR A 47 -10.09 -3.24 17.77
N PHE A 48 -9.00 -2.48 17.95
CA PHE A 48 -8.87 -1.54 19.07
C PHE A 48 -9.84 -0.35 18.99
N THR A 49 -10.15 0.11 17.79
CA THR A 49 -11.00 1.30 17.58
C THR A 49 -12.49 0.94 17.42
N ASP A 50 -12.86 -0.34 17.60
CA ASP A 50 -14.21 -0.88 17.33
C ASP A 50 -14.78 -0.33 16.01
N TRP A 51 -14.02 -0.48 14.91
CA TRP A 51 -14.30 0.23 13.66
C TRP A 51 -15.59 -0.29 13.01
N LYS A 52 -16.69 0.42 13.30
CA LYS A 52 -18.07 0.09 12.91
C LYS A 52 -18.22 -0.31 11.43
N VAL A 53 -17.52 0.38 10.53
CA VAL A 53 -17.59 0.16 9.07
C VAL A 53 -17.12 -1.24 8.69
N VAL A 54 -16.10 -1.78 9.35
CA VAL A 54 -15.59 -3.14 9.08
C VAL A 54 -16.45 -4.19 9.79
N LEU A 55 -16.89 -3.90 11.01
CA LEU A 55 -17.71 -4.81 11.81
C LEU A 55 -19.10 -5.07 11.21
N GLN A 56 -19.65 -4.13 10.42
CA GLN A 56 -20.90 -4.31 9.66
C GLN A 56 -20.78 -5.35 8.52
N TYR A 57 -19.57 -5.59 7.99
CA TYR A 57 -19.34 -6.63 6.97
C TYR A 57 -19.14 -8.03 7.58
N LEU A 58 -18.94 -8.13 8.89
CA LEU A 58 -18.80 -9.42 9.58
C LEU A 58 -20.16 -9.91 10.07
N PRO A 59 -20.68 -11.05 9.53
CA PRO A 59 -22.02 -11.54 9.88
C PRO A 59 -22.19 -11.87 11.37
N TYR A 60 -21.09 -12.12 12.09
CA TYR A 60 -21.10 -12.42 13.52
C TYR A 60 -21.15 -11.16 14.42
N TYR A 61 -20.56 -10.03 13.99
CA TYR A 61 -20.51 -8.79 14.78
C TYR A 61 -21.62 -7.78 14.42
N ASN A 62 -22.34 -8.01 13.32
CA ASN A 62 -23.44 -7.16 12.85
C ASN A 62 -24.62 -7.03 13.85
N GLY A 63 -24.69 -7.91 14.86
CA GLY A 63 -25.67 -7.82 15.94
C GLY A 63 -25.39 -6.73 16.98
N LYS A 64 -24.14 -6.25 17.12
CA LYS A 64 -23.73 -5.28 18.16
C LYS A 64 -24.13 -3.82 17.81
N PHE A 65 -24.46 -3.57 16.54
CA PHE A 65 -24.77 -2.24 15.99
C PHE A 65 -26.09 -2.18 15.24
N LYS A 66 -27.04 -3.07 15.57
CA LYS A 66 -28.44 -2.80 15.24
C LYS A 66 -28.76 -1.41 15.80
N GLU A 67 -29.13 -0.49 14.91
CA GLU A 67 -29.79 0.73 15.30
C GLU A 67 -30.90 0.33 16.26
N ALA A 68 -30.95 0.99 17.41
CA ALA A 68 -32.15 0.98 18.21
C ALA A 68 -33.26 1.59 17.35
N GLU A 69 -33.99 0.76 16.63
CA GLU A 69 -35.43 0.96 16.52
C GLU A 69 -36.00 0.54 17.88
N GLU A 70 -35.93 1.47 18.84
CA GLU A 70 -36.95 1.89 19.83
C GLU A 70 -36.29 2.71 20.95
#